data_AF-A0A087LY09-F1
#
_entry.id   AF-A0A087LY09-F1
#
_cell.length_a   1.000
_cell.length_b   1.000
_cell.length_c   1.000
_cell.angle_alpha   90.00
_cell.angle_beta   90.00
_cell.angle_gamma   90.00
#
_symmetry.space_group_name_H-M   'P 1'
#
loop_
_entity.id
_entity.type
_entity.pdbx_description
1 polymer ?
#
loop_
_entity_poly.entity_id
_entity_poly.type
_entity_poly.pdbx_seq_one_letter_code
_entity_poly.pdbx_strand_id
1 'polypeptide(L)' 'MSTYIQQLEEARSREQEIARLRNVLKGLHSVPEHRRQAECADERMLDVVAALRSLGDDCRDVRIIEIIPGRQ' A
#
# COMPACT_ATOMS: atom_id res chain seq x y z
N MET A 1 6.20 10.44 30.91
CA MET A 1 5.82 9.32 30.02
C MET A 1 7.10 8.62 29.59
N SER A 2 7.16 7.29 29.68
CA SER A 2 8.37 6.54 29.33
C SER A 2 8.56 6.53 27.81
N THR A 3 9.76 6.87 27.34
CA THR A 3 10.14 6.86 25.92
C THR A 3 9.93 5.50 25.27
N TYR A 4 10.03 4.42 26.05
CA TYR A 4 9.76 3.05 25.60
C TYR A 4 8.29 2.80 25.24
N ILE A 5 7.34 3.36 26.01
CA ILE A 5 5.91 3.18 25.74
C ILE A 5 5.54 3.94 24.45
N GLN A 6 6.07 5.15 24.27
CA GLN A 6 5.83 5.94 23.08
C GLN A 6 6.36 5.24 21.80
N GLN A 7 7.55 4.62 21.87
CA GLN A 7 8.09 3.83 20.76
C GLN A 7 7.22 2.61 20.42
N LEU A 8 6.66 1.93 21.42
CA LEU A 8 5.75 0.79 21.19
C LEU A 8 4.43 1.24 20.55
N GLU A 9 3.89 2.39 20.96
CA GLU A 9 2.67 2.95 20.36
C GLU A 9 2.91 3.37 18.91
N GLU A 10 4.04 4.00 18.61
CA GLU A 10 4.43 4.38 17.24
C GLU A 10 4.63 3.15 16.35
N ALA A 11 5.31 2.10 16.86
CA ALA A 11 5.50 0.85 16.13
C ALA A 11 4.15 0.15 15.84
N ARG A 12 3.26 0.07 16.84
CA ARG A 12 1.93 -0.50 16.68
C ARG A 12 1.07 0.30 15.69
N SER A 13 1.12 1.62 15.76
CA SER A 13 0.41 2.49 14.83
C SER A 13 0.90 2.29 13.40
N ARG A 14 2.21 2.15 13.20
CA ARG A 14 2.80 1.83 11.90
C ARG A 14 2.33 0.48 11.36
N GLU A 15 2.34 -0.58 12.18
CA GLU A 15 1.86 -1.91 11.78
C GLU A 15 0.37 -1.89 11.41
N GLN A 16 -0.45 -1.16 12.15
CA GLN A 16 -1.87 -1.00 11.84
C GLN A 16 -2.10 -0.28 10.51
N GLU A 17 -1.33 0.77 10.23
CA GLU A 17 -1.44 1.50 8.97
C GLU A 17 -0.97 0.65 7.78
N ILE A 18 0.11 -0.13 7.95
CA ILE A 18 0.54 -1.13 6.95
C ILE A 18 -0.58 -2.12 6.68
N ALA A 19 -1.20 -2.70 7.71
CA ALA A 19 -2.30 -3.65 7.54
C ALA A 19 -3.51 -3.03 6.83
N ARG A 20 -3.85 -1.78 7.16
CA ARG A 20 -4.93 -1.03 6.52
C ARG A 20 -4.66 -0.80 5.04
N LEU A 21 -3.46 -0.32 4.69
CA LEU A 21 -3.06 -0.06 3.31
C LEU A 21 -3.00 -1.35 2.48
N ARG A 22 -2.53 -2.47 3.06
CA ARG A 22 -2.58 -3.78 2.40
C ARG A 22 -4.00 -4.23 2.09
N ASN A 23 -4.96 -3.94 2.97
CA ASN A 23 -6.38 -4.24 2.70
C ASN A 23 -6.95 -3.37 1.58
N VAL A 24 -6.60 -2.07 1.54
CA VAL A 24 -6.99 -1.18 0.43
C VAL A 24 -6.42 -1.70 -0.89
N LEU A 25 -5.14 -2.07 -0.90
CA LEU A 25 -4.46 -2.61 -2.08
C LEU A 25 -5.11 -3.89 -2.60
N LYS A 26 -5.49 -4.80 -1.70
CA LYS A 26 -6.25 -6.01 -2.03
C LYS A 26 -7.62 -5.70 -2.64
N GLY A 27 -8.30 -4.68 -2.11
CA GLY A 27 -9.56 -4.18 -2.67
C GLY A 27 -9.38 -3.64 -4.09
N LEU A 28 -8.36 -2.82 -4.32
CA LEU A 28 -8.03 -2.31 -5.66
C LEU A 28 -7.69 -3.45 -6.63
N HIS A 29 -6.94 -4.47 -6.20
CA HIS A 29 -6.59 -5.63 -7.04
C HIS A 29 -7.82 -6.44 -7.50
N SER A 30 -8.91 -6.38 -6.73
CA SER A 30 -10.17 -7.03 -7.10
C SER A 30 -10.96 -6.29 -8.18
N VAL A 31 -10.58 -5.04 -8.49
CA VAL A 31 -11.19 -4.26 -9.58
C VAL A 31 -10.83 -4.92 -10.92
N PRO A 32 -11.83 -5.29 -11.74
CA PRO A 32 -11.60 -5.86 -13.06
C PRO A 32 -10.80 -4.90 -13.94
N GLU A 33 -9.85 -5.42 -14.72
CA GLU A 33 -8.93 -4.63 -15.55
C GLU A 33 -9.64 -3.60 -16.45
N HIS A 34 -10.74 -4.01 -17.09
CA HIS A 34 -11.55 -3.15 -17.97
C HIS A 34 -12.21 -1.94 -17.27
N ARG A 35 -12.24 -1.90 -15.93
CA ARG A 35 -12.74 -0.74 -15.16
C ARG A 35 -11.65 0.04 -14.44
N ARG A 36 -10.41 -0.46 -14.41
CA ARG A 36 -9.35 0.15 -13.59
C ARG A 36 -9.04 1.59 -13.97
N GLN A 37 -8.96 1.90 -15.26
CA GLN A 37 -8.75 3.28 -15.72
C GLN A 37 -9.94 4.19 -15.39
N ALA A 38 -11.17 3.71 -15.57
CA ALA A 38 -12.37 4.50 -15.27
C ALA A 38 -12.54 4.78 -13.77
N GLU A 39 -12.02 3.90 -12.92
CA GLU A 39 -12.07 4.00 -11.45
C GLU A 39 -10.78 4.58 -10.83
N CYS A 40 -9.83 5.02 -11.66
CA CYS A 40 -8.48 5.46 -11.24
C CYS A 40 -7.78 4.42 -10.33
N ALA A 41 -8.07 3.13 -10.52
CA ALA A 41 -7.60 2.08 -9.63
C ALA A 41 -6.08 1.90 -9.73
N ASP A 42 -5.50 2.07 -10.91
CA ASP A 42 -4.04 1.94 -11.12
C ASP A 42 -3.26 3.06 -10.45
N GLU A 43 -3.71 4.31 -10.56
CA GLU A 43 -3.11 5.47 -9.87
C GLU A 43 -3.20 5.30 -8.35
N ARG A 44 -4.37 4.90 -7.85
CA ARG A 44 -4.56 4.62 -6.42
C ARG A 44 -3.72 3.46 -5.92
N MET A 45 -3.50 2.43 -6.75
CA MET A 45 -2.57 1.34 -6.40
C MET A 45 -1.16 1.88 -6.23
N LEU A 46 -0.67 2.73 -7.16
CA LEU A 46 0.65 3.34 -7.06
C LEU A 46 0.80 4.17 -5.78
N ASP A 47 -0.20 4.98 -5.44
CA ASP A 47 -0.19 5.78 -4.21
C ASP A 47 -0.12 4.92 -2.94
N VAL A 48 -0.93 3.85 -2.89
CA VAL A 48 -0.94 2.92 -1.75
C VAL A 48 0.40 2.19 -1.62
N VAL A 49 1.02 1.82 -2.74
CA VAL A 49 2.35 1.18 -2.76
C VAL A 49 3.43 2.14 -2.30
N ALA A 50 3.38 3.40 -2.74
CA ALA A 50 4.30 4.44 -2.28
C ALA A 50 4.17 4.67 -0.76
N ALA A 51 2.94 4.71 -0.24
CA ALA A 51 2.68 4.83 1.19
C ALA A 51 3.22 3.64 1.99
N LEU A 52 3.00 2.41 1.52
CA LEU A 52 3.53 1.20 2.15
C LEU A 52 5.07 1.19 2.20
N ARG A 53 5.75 1.57 1.11
CA ARG A 53 7.22 1.70 1.09
C ARG A 53 7.73 2.76 2.06
N SER A 54 7.04 3.89 2.18
CA SER A 54 7.38 4.95 3.15
C SER A 54 7.31 4.45 4.60
N LEU A 55 6.40 3.51 4.88
CA LEU A 55 6.26 2.86 6.17
C LEU A 55 7.24 1.70 6.40
N GLY A 56 8.06 1.34 5.40
CA GLY A 56 9.05 0.27 5.47
C GLY A 56 8.52 -1.11 5.08
N ASP A 57 7.32 -1.21 4.50
CA ASP A 57 6.84 -2.46 3.91
C ASP A 57 7.53 -2.70 2.56
N ASP A 58 8.05 -3.91 2.36
CA ASP A 58 8.83 -4.24 1.16
C ASP A 58 7.93 -4.57 -0.06
N CYS A 59 6.62 -4.66 0.18
CA CYS A 59 5.56 -4.98 -0.78
C CYS A 59 5.88 -6.18 -1.69
N ARG A 60 6.79 -7.09 -1.29
CA ARG A 60 7.27 -8.19 -2.15
C ARG A 60 6.17 -9.17 -2.52
N ASP A 61 5.19 -9.32 -1.64
CA ASP A 61 4.01 -10.16 -1.87
C ASP A 61 3.04 -9.56 -2.89
N VAL A 62 3.14 -8.26 -3.13
CA VAL A 62 2.26 -7.59 -4.05
C VAL A 62 2.92 -7.67 -5.43
N ARG A 63 2.30 -8.42 -6.34
CA ARG A 63 2.70 -8.50 -7.76
C ARG A 63 2.41 -7.17 -8.48
N ILE A 64 2.95 -6.05 -8.00
CA ILE A 64 2.91 -4.69 -8.58
C ILE A 64 3.96 -4.59 -9.70
N ILE A 65 4.42 -5.72 -10.25
CA ILE A 65 5.49 -5.73 -11.25
C ILE A 65 4.93 -5.38 -12.64
N GLU A 66 3.62 -5.21 -12.78
CA GLU A 66 2.98 -4.83 -14.06
C GLU A 66 2.43 -3.39 -14.08
N ILE A 67 2.47 -2.66 -12.96
CA ILE A 67 2.05 -1.24 -12.90
C ILE A 67 3.29 -0.34 -12.96
N ILE A 68 4.14 -0.52 -13.97
CA ILE A 68 5.14 0.49 -14.33
C ILE A 68 4.60 1.17 -15.60
N PRO A 69 4.07 2.40 -15.51
CA PRO A 69 3.76 3.17 -16.71
C PRO A 69 5.09 3.61 -17.33
N GLY A 70 5.59 2.88 -18.33
CA GLY A 70 6.75 3.34 -19.11
C GLY A 70 7.78 2.33 -19.60
N ARG A 71 7.38 1.12 -19.99
CA ARG A 71 8.19 0.32 -20.93
C ARG A 71 7.33 -0.34 -22.01
N GLN A 72 6.72 0.46 -22.87
CA GLN A 72 6.71 0.33 -24.34
C GLN A 72 6.57 1.72 -24.95
#